data_AF-Q6IFS3-F1
#
_entry.id   AF-Q6IFS3-F1
#
_cell.length_a   1.000
_cell.length_b   1.000
_cell.length_c   1.000
_cell.angle_alpha   90.00
_cell.angle_beta   90.00
_cell.angle_gamma   90.00
#
_symmetry.space_group_name_H-M   'P 1'
#
loop_
_entity.id
_entity.type
_entity.pdbx_description
1 polymer ?
#
loop_
_entity_poly.entity_id
_entity_poly.type
_entity_poly.pdbx_seq_one_letter_code
_entity_poly.pdbx_strand_id
1 'polypeptide(L)'
;MTTRDLLSLHETVSRFEGIVEQPCFFLTSLCPDNCGHGGSTAVFAIQEYLNYEKPGEYGDPKSEKYHVRLKDSKEATGLTKERLDLLKSLVIGDIVLLSWNHDYVHKEGCSYPERPITKLVRFEHDTASN
;
A
#
# COMPACT_ATOMS: atom_id res chain seq x y z
N MET A 1 12.66 -22.74 -0.78
CA MET A 1 13.32 -21.50 -0.35
C MET A 1 12.60 -20.35 -1.00
N THR A 2 12.13 -19.37 -0.24
CA THR A 2 11.51 -18.16 -0.78
C THR A 2 12.60 -17.11 -0.90
N THR A 3 12.88 -16.63 -2.11
CA THR A 3 13.80 -15.51 -2.33
C THR A 3 13.01 -14.24 -2.56
N ARG A 4 13.54 -13.11 -2.08
CA ARG A 4 12.95 -11.79 -2.22
C ARG A 4 14.02 -10.86 -2.75
N ASP A 5 13.77 -10.28 -3.92
CA ASP A 5 14.66 -9.33 -4.55
C ASP A 5 14.05 -7.92 -4.45
N LEU A 6 14.70 -7.04 -3.70
CA LEU A 6 14.25 -5.65 -3.55
C LEU A 6 14.49 -4.92 -4.88
N LEU A 7 13.41 -4.56 -5.58
CA LEU A 7 13.47 -3.85 -6.84
C LEU A 7 13.47 -2.33 -6.66
N SER A 8 12.66 -1.82 -5.74
CA SER A 8 12.58 -0.40 -5.42
C SER A 8 12.08 -0.13 -4.02
N LEU A 9 12.58 0.94 -3.41
CA LEU A 9 12.14 1.47 -2.13
C LEU A 9 11.55 2.85 -2.36
N HIS A 10 10.37 3.06 -1.80
CA HIS A 10 9.64 4.31 -1.91
C HIS A 10 9.33 4.80 -0.51
N GLU A 11 9.77 6.00 -0.18
CA GLU A 11 9.41 6.71 1.03
C GLU A 11 8.78 8.04 0.65
N THR A 12 7.55 8.24 1.08
CA THR A 12 6.75 9.37 0.65
C THR A 12 5.95 9.96 1.79
N VAL A 13 5.68 11.25 1.69
CA VAL A 13 4.62 11.90 2.42
C VAL A 13 3.37 11.81 1.56
N SER A 14 2.39 11.06 2.05
CA SER A 14 1.13 10.81 1.37
C SER A 14 -0.03 11.35 2.18
N ARG A 15 -1.02 11.93 1.49
CA ARG A 15 -2.28 12.36 2.08
C ARG A 15 -3.29 11.23 1.97
N PHE A 16 -3.93 10.87 3.08
CA PHE A 16 -4.99 9.88 3.09
C PHE A 16 -6.25 10.46 2.43
N GLU A 17 -6.66 9.91 1.29
CA GLU A 17 -7.88 10.33 0.59
C GLU A 17 -9.13 9.59 1.12
N GLY A 18 -8.94 8.50 1.86
CA GLY A 18 -10.00 7.70 2.45
C GLY A 18 -9.99 6.25 1.98
N ILE A 19 -11.00 5.50 2.42
CA ILE A 19 -11.21 4.11 2.05
C ILE A 19 -12.38 4.07 1.06
N VAL A 20 -12.08 3.73 -0.19
CA VAL A 20 -13.09 3.53 -1.22
C VAL A 20 -13.45 2.05 -1.30
N GLU A 21 -14.74 1.75 -1.40
CA GLU A 21 -15.17 0.40 -1.72
C GLU A 21 -15.11 0.22 -3.24
N GLN A 22 -14.17 -0.59 -3.71
CA GLN A 22 -14.07 -0.88 -5.14
C GLN A 22 -15.00 -2.04 -5.48
N PRO A 23 -16.02 -1.84 -6.33
CA PRO A 23 -16.89 -2.92 -6.78
C PRO A 23 -16.12 -3.90 -7.68
N CYS A 24 -16.44 -5.20 -7.62
CA CYS A 24 -16.00 -6.13 -8.67
C CYS A 24 -16.58 -5.66 -10.00
N PHE A 25 -15.78 -5.59 -11.07
CA PHE A 25 -16.25 -5.28 -12.42
C PHE A 25 -17.07 -6.42 -13.09
N PHE A 26 -17.45 -7.46 -12.34
CA PHE A 26 -18.17 -8.64 -12.81
C PHE A 26 -17.53 -9.36 -14.01
N LEU A 27 -16.22 -9.16 -14.23
CA LEU A 27 -15.49 -9.71 -15.38
C LEU A 27 -15.08 -11.18 -15.20
N THR A 28 -15.37 -11.79 -14.06
CA THR A 28 -15.10 -13.21 -13.80
C THR A 28 -16.37 -13.93 -13.37
N SER A 29 -16.50 -15.21 -13.76
CA SER A 29 -17.66 -16.07 -13.45
C SER A 29 -17.89 -16.32 -11.94
N LEU A 30 -17.07 -15.74 -11.06
CA LEU A 30 -17.12 -15.87 -9.61
C LEU A 30 -17.70 -14.61 -8.91
N CYS A 31 -17.99 -13.52 -9.63
CA CYS A 31 -18.74 -12.37 -9.07
C CYS A 31 -20.25 -12.74 -9.00
N PRO A 32 -21.02 -12.29 -7.99
CA PRO A 32 -20.76 -11.18 -7.06
C PRO A 32 -20.03 -11.55 -5.76
N ASP A 33 -20.41 -12.65 -5.08
CA ASP A 33 -20.03 -12.89 -3.68
C ASP A 33 -18.63 -13.48 -3.48
N ASN A 34 -18.10 -14.21 -4.46
CA ASN A 34 -16.94 -15.09 -4.25
C ASN A 34 -15.67 -14.68 -5.00
N CYS A 35 -15.69 -13.56 -5.74
CA CYS A 35 -14.55 -13.21 -6.59
C CYS A 35 -13.34 -12.70 -5.84
N GLY A 36 -13.49 -12.27 -4.58
CA GLY A 36 -12.38 -11.68 -3.82
C GLY A 36 -11.87 -10.32 -4.34
N HIS A 37 -12.24 -9.91 -5.56
CA HIS A 37 -11.72 -8.74 -6.26
C HIS A 37 -12.37 -7.42 -5.85
N GLY A 38 -13.60 -7.46 -5.32
CA GLY A 38 -14.24 -6.31 -4.69
C GLY A 38 -13.84 -6.18 -3.21
N GLY A 39 -13.66 -4.95 -2.74
CA GLY A 39 -13.38 -4.68 -1.33
C GLY A 39 -12.93 -3.26 -1.00
N SER A 40 -12.76 -3.02 0.30
CA SER A 40 -12.26 -1.76 0.85
C SER A 40 -10.79 -1.55 0.45
N THR A 41 -10.55 -0.47 -0.28
CA THR A 41 -9.22 -0.05 -0.73
C THR A 41 -8.93 1.32 -0.17
N ALA A 42 -7.88 1.43 0.62
CA ALA A 42 -7.39 2.71 1.10
C ALA A 42 -6.60 3.40 -0.02
N VAL A 43 -6.94 4.66 -0.26
CA VAL A 43 -6.30 5.50 -1.29
C VAL A 43 -5.50 6.58 -0.60
N PHE A 44 -4.26 6.72 -1.05
CA PHE A 44 -3.30 7.71 -0.58
C PHE A 44 -2.80 8.52 -1.77
N ALA A 45 -2.92 9.84 -1.71
CA ALA A 45 -2.37 10.76 -2.68
C ALA A 45 -0.96 11.15 -2.25
N ILE A 46 0.05 10.75 -3.01
CA ILE A 46 1.45 11.07 -2.71
C ILE A 46 1.66 12.57 -2.95
N GLN A 47 2.00 13.29 -1.88
CA GLN A 47 2.27 14.73 -1.93
C GLN A 47 3.74 14.98 -2.25
N GLU A 48 4.63 14.25 -1.59
CA GLU A 48 6.07 14.43 -1.72
C GLU A 48 6.82 13.10 -1.59
N TYR A 49 7.90 12.96 -2.36
CA TYR A 49 8.83 11.84 -2.24
C TYR A 49 10.00 12.25 -1.36
N LEU A 50 10.09 11.66 -0.17
CA LEU A 50 11.21 11.86 0.77
C LEU A 50 12.44 11.09 0.30
N ASN A 51 12.25 9.81 -0.03
CA ASN A 51 13.32 8.94 -0.51
C ASN A 51 12.79 8.02 -1.61
N TYR A 52 13.60 7.81 -2.64
CA TYR A 52 13.26 6.89 -3.72
C TYR A 52 14.54 6.22 -4.19
N GLU A 53 14.61 4.91 -4.03
CA GLU A 53 15.74 4.10 -4.44
C GLU A 53 15.27 3.01 -5.39
N LYS A 54 15.91 2.92 -6.56
CA LYS A 54 15.60 1.92 -7.57
C LYS A 54 16.85 1.09 -7.88
N PRO A 55 17.23 0.14 -7.00
CA PRO A 55 18.35 -0.75 -7.26
C PRO A 55 18.07 -1.73 -8.40
N GLY A 56 16.80 -2.09 -8.64
CA GLY A 56 16.41 -3.04 -9.68
C GLY A 56 16.04 -2.40 -11.02
N GLU A 57 16.41 -3.05 -12.13
CA GLU A 57 16.02 -2.63 -13.49
C GLU A 57 14.49 -2.56 -13.66
N TYR A 58 13.74 -3.42 -12.96
CA TYR A 58 12.28 -3.54 -12.99
C TYR A 58 11.53 -2.77 -11.88
N GLY A 59 12.21 -1.91 -11.11
CA GLY A 59 11.53 -1.12 -10.07
C GLY A 59 10.49 -0.15 -10.63
N ASP A 60 9.42 0.11 -9.86
CA ASP A 60 8.35 1.02 -10.26
C ASP A 60 8.85 2.47 -10.28
N PRO A 61 8.41 3.31 -11.24
CA PRO A 61 8.66 4.75 -11.21
C PRO A 61 7.92 5.42 -10.05
N LYS A 62 8.17 6.72 -9.84
CA LYS A 62 7.40 7.53 -8.90
C LYS A 62 5.92 7.54 -9.32
N SER A 63 5.05 7.27 -8.36
CA SER A 63 3.60 7.25 -8.51
C SER A 63 3.00 8.47 -7.82
N GLU A 64 1.88 8.97 -8.31
CA GLU A 64 1.14 10.08 -7.68
C GLU A 64 0.10 9.58 -6.68
N LYS A 65 -0.30 8.30 -6.80
CA LYS A 65 -1.31 7.68 -5.94
C LYS A 65 -0.85 6.29 -5.54
N TYR A 66 -1.07 5.95 -4.29
CA TYR A 66 -0.87 4.62 -3.73
C TYR A 66 -2.21 4.06 -3.27
N HIS A 67 -2.54 2.86 -3.73
CA HIS A 67 -3.72 2.14 -3.29
C HIS A 67 -3.30 0.89 -2.52
N VAL A 68 -4.00 0.60 -1.43
CA VAL A 68 -3.80 -0.65 -0.69
C VAL A 68 -5.14 -1.28 -0.35
N ARG A 69 -5.29 -2.56 -0.68
CA ARG A 69 -6.50 -3.34 -0.39
C ARG A 69 -6.42 -3.86 1.04
N LEU A 70 -7.39 -3.51 1.87
CA LEU A 70 -7.43 -3.97 3.26
C LEU A 70 -7.76 -5.47 3.39
N LYS A 71 -8.33 -6.06 2.35
CA LYS A 71 -8.69 -7.48 2.28
C LYS A 71 -7.50 -8.38 1.97
N ASP A 72 -6.41 -7.80 1.47
CA ASP A 72 -5.24 -8.55 1.03
C ASP A 72 -4.36 -8.99 2.22
N SER A 73 -3.52 -10.00 2.01
CA SER A 73 -2.75 -10.62 3.08
C SER A 73 -1.71 -9.65 3.66
N LYS A 74 -1.44 -9.77 4.96
CA LYS A 74 -0.42 -8.98 5.68
C LYS A 74 0.98 -9.08 5.04
N GLU A 75 1.28 -10.21 4.40
CA GLU A 75 2.56 -10.47 3.76
C GLU A 75 2.72 -9.66 2.47
N ALA A 76 1.65 -9.55 1.68
CA ALA A 76 1.65 -8.81 0.42
C ALA A 76 1.51 -7.30 0.61
N THR A 77 0.75 -6.86 1.62
CA THR A 77 0.48 -5.43 1.88
C THR A 77 1.33 -4.82 2.98
N GLY A 78 1.97 -5.61 3.84
CA GLY A 78 2.64 -5.11 5.04
C GLY A 78 1.68 -4.45 6.06
N LEU A 79 0.37 -4.61 5.90
CA LEU A 79 -0.63 -4.08 6.85
C LEU A 79 -0.68 -4.97 8.10
N THR A 80 0.16 -4.64 9.09
CA THR A 80 0.05 -5.22 10.44
C THR A 80 -1.22 -4.72 11.13
N LYS A 81 -1.65 -5.40 12.21
CA LYS A 81 -2.84 -4.99 12.99
C LYS A 81 -2.75 -3.54 13.45
N GLU A 82 -1.57 -3.11 13.88
CA GLU A 82 -1.31 -1.74 14.32
C GLU A 82 -1.48 -0.72 13.19
N ARG A 83 -1.01 -1.04 11.98
CA ARG A 83 -1.15 -0.18 10.80
C ARG A 83 -2.59 -0.11 10.31
N LEU A 84 -3.31 -1.22 10.38
CA LEU A 84 -4.75 -1.25 10.08
C LEU A 84 -5.54 -0.40 11.07
N ASP A 85 -5.19 -0.46 12.36
CA ASP A 85 -5.83 0.35 13.39
C ASP A 85 -5.56 1.85 13.18
N LEU A 86 -4.30 2.20 12.86
CA LEU A 86 -3.93 3.55 12.46
C LEU A 86 -4.72 4.00 11.22
N LEU A 87 -4.81 3.16 10.19
CA LEU A 87 -5.54 3.44 8.94
C LEU A 87 -7.03 3.66 9.19
N LYS A 88 -7.63 2.91 10.11
CA LYS A 88 -9.02 3.10 10.54
C LYS A 88 -9.23 4.36 11.37
N SER A 89 -8.21 4.80 12.11
CA SER A 89 -8.25 6.03 12.92
C SER A 89 -7.92 7.29 12.12
N LEU A 90 -7.32 7.15 10.94
CA LEU A 90 -6.99 8.26 10.04
C LEU A 90 -8.26 8.85 9.41
N VAL A 91 -8.34 10.18 9.35
CA VAL A 91 -9.44 10.88 8.67
C VAL A 91 -9.01 11.37 7.29
N ILE A 92 -9.98 11.51 6.39
CA ILE A 92 -9.72 11.99 5.04
C ILE A 92 -9.04 13.36 5.13
N GLY A 93 -7.87 13.46 4.53
CA GLY A 93 -7.04 14.65 4.52
C GLY A 93 -5.85 14.62 5.46
N ASP A 94 -5.75 13.65 6.37
CA ASP A 94 -4.56 13.43 7.19
C ASP A 94 -3.34 13.17 6.32
N ILE A 95 -2.20 13.64 6.78
CA ILE A 95 -0.91 13.38 6.15
C ILE A 95 -0.27 12.21 6.89
N VAL A 96 0.25 11.24 6.13
CA VAL A 96 0.92 10.06 6.63
C VAL A 96 2.26 9.91 5.92
N LEU A 97 3.26 9.44 6.66
CA LEU A 97 4.50 9.00 6.06
C LEU A 97 4.32 7.53 5.69
N LEU A 98 4.29 7.30 4.38
CA LEU A 98 4.08 6.00 3.75
C LEU A 98 5.39 5.58 3.07
N SER A 99 5.99 4.52 3.60
CA SER A 99 7.10 3.84 2.94
C SER A 99 6.67 2.43 2.55
N TRP A 100 6.94 2.06 1.30
CA TRP A 100 6.70 0.72 0.79
C TRP A 100 7.90 0.24 -0.01
N ASN A 101 8.11 -1.07 0.04
CA ASN A 101 9.07 -1.73 -0.80
C ASN A 101 8.35 -2.39 -1.97
N HIS A 102 9.07 -2.54 -3.07
CA HIS A 102 8.68 -3.39 -4.18
C HIS A 102 9.63 -4.59 -4.16
N ASP A 103 9.17 -5.68 -3.58
CA ASP A 103 9.92 -6.92 -3.45
C ASP A 103 9.41 -7.92 -4.49
N TYR A 104 10.30 -8.42 -5.33
CA TYR A 104 9.97 -9.50 -6.25
C TYR A 104 10.16 -10.83 -5.54
N VAL A 105 9.06 -11.52 -5.26
CA VAL A 105 9.06 -12.72 -4.44
C VAL A 105 8.93 -13.96 -5.31
N HIS A 106 9.88 -14.89 -5.15
CA HIS A 106 9.88 -16.18 -5.81
C HIS A 106 9.47 -17.27 -4.81
N LYS A 107 8.29 -17.87 -5.02
CA LYS A 107 7.76 -18.94 -4.19
C LYS A 107 7.23 -20.08 -5.06
N GLU A 108 7.77 -21.28 -4.85
CA GLU A 108 7.26 -22.53 -5.46
C GLU A 108 7.14 -22.48 -6.99
N GLY A 109 8.09 -21.82 -7.67
CA GLY A 109 8.09 -21.67 -9.13
C GLY A 109 7.22 -20.52 -9.66
N CYS A 110 6.44 -19.87 -8.79
CA CYS A 110 5.71 -18.65 -9.10
C CYS A 110 6.52 -17.44 -8.64
N SER A 111 6.51 -16.39 -9.46
CA SER A 111 7.19 -15.13 -9.14
C SER A 111 6.17 -14.01 -9.25
N TYR A 112 6.04 -13.21 -8.19
CA TYR A 112 5.07 -12.12 -8.18
C TYR A 112 5.64 -10.90 -7.44
N PRO A 113 5.29 -9.69 -7.91
CA PRO A 113 5.67 -8.47 -7.22
C PRO A 113 4.79 -8.30 -5.98
N GLU A 114 5.40 -8.29 -4.80
CA GLU A 114 4.77 -7.85 -3.57
C GLU A 114 5.15 -6.39 -3.32
N ARG A 115 4.18 -5.60 -2.82
CA ARG A 115 4.39 -4.19 -2.49
C ARG A 115 4.11 -3.90 -1.02
N PRO A 116 4.82 -4.58 -0.09
CA PRO A 116 4.52 -4.44 1.32
C PRO A 116 4.86 -3.03 1.81
N ILE A 117 3.92 -2.43 2.53
CA ILE A 117 4.17 -1.22 3.30
C ILE A 117 5.20 -1.58 4.38
N THR A 118 6.34 -0.91 4.38
CA THR A 118 7.39 -1.09 5.38
C THR A 118 7.25 -0.11 6.53
N LYS A 119 6.65 1.06 6.28
CA LYS A 119 6.41 2.09 7.28
C LYS A 119 5.11 2.81 7.00
N LEU A 120 4.27 2.91 8.02
CA LEU A 120 3.06 3.73 7.99
C LEU A 120 2.99 4.43 9.34
N VAL A 121 3.19 5.74 9.33
CA VAL A 121 3.06 6.58 10.53
C VAL A 121 2.27 7.82 10.18
N ARG A 122 1.47 8.31 11.13
CA ARG A 122 0.82 9.61 10.97
C ARG A 122 1.91 10.67 10.90
N PHE A 123 1.87 11.50 9.87
CA PHE A 123 2.72 12.66 9.78
C PHE A 123 2.07 13.69 10.69
N GLU A 124 2.41 13.64 11.98
CA GLU A 124 1.93 14.61 12.95
C GLU A 124 2.53 15.96 12.57
N HIS A 125 1.73 16.81 11.92
CA HIS A 125 1.88 18.23 12.14
C HIS A 125 1.36 18.44 13.55
N ASP A 126 2.29 18.54 14.50
CA ASP A 126 2.01 18.96 15.87
C ASP A 126 1.27 20.30 15.78
N THR A 127 -0.06 20.27 15.74
CA THR A 127 -0.87 21.45 16.06
C THR A 127 -0.81 21.57 17.57
N ALA A 128 0.35 21.99 18.08
CA ALA A 128 0.39 22.91 19.19
C ALA A 128 -0.43 24.14 18.79
N SER A 129 -1.71 24.12 19.15
CA SER A 129 -2.47 25.36 19.36
C SER A 129 -3.01 25.29 20.77
N ASN A 130 -2.15 25.81 21.63
CA ASN A 130 -2.37 26.30 22.98
C ASN A 130 -3.68 27.08 23.12
#